data_AF-A0AB72ZK99-F1
#
_entry.id   AF-A0AB72ZK99-F1
#
_cell.length_a   1.000
_cell.length_b   1.000
_cell.length_c   1.000
_cell.angle_alpha   90.00
_cell.angle_beta   90.00
_cell.angle_gamma   90.00
#
_symmetry.space_group_name_H-M   'P 1'
#
loop_
_entity.id
_entity.type
_entity.pdbx_description
1 polymer ?
#
loop_
_entity_poly.entity_id
_entity_poly.type
_entity_poly.pdbx_seq_one_letter_code
_entity_poly.pdbx_strand_id
1 'polypeptide(L)'
;MSKTRRWITLVLALIALALIGWNMSGFNQQGAPVVADDNEPSSQSQHTVTTVFNPVGQLNYKLVAEEVQNFSAKELTWFTKPVMTLFGDNAVATWTVRADRAKLTDDKMLYLYGHVEVDSLTADAQLKKIRTDNAQVNLITQDVASDDEVTLFGIGFTSEGMRIRGNLRDKTAELIEKVKTSYEIQK
;
A
#
# COMPACT_ATOMS: atom_id res chain seq x y z
N MET A 1 -44.51 -15.04 -59.72
CA MET A 1 -43.04 -14.86 -59.63
C MET A 1 -42.37 -15.97 -60.44
N SER A 2 -41.56 -15.61 -61.44
CA SER A 2 -40.86 -16.60 -62.28
C SER A 2 -39.94 -17.47 -61.41
N LYS A 3 -39.80 -18.76 -61.75
CA LYS A 3 -38.94 -19.71 -61.03
C LYS A 3 -37.51 -19.16 -60.85
N THR A 4 -37.02 -18.40 -61.84
CA THR A 4 -35.73 -17.71 -61.82
C THR A 4 -35.59 -16.68 -60.69
N ARG A 5 -36.65 -15.89 -60.41
CA ARG A 5 -36.61 -14.85 -59.38
C ARG A 5 -36.51 -15.44 -57.96
N ARG A 6 -37.13 -16.60 -57.72
CA ARG A 6 -37.04 -17.34 -56.44
C ARG A 6 -35.64 -17.91 -56.19
N TRP A 7 -34.99 -18.41 -57.24
CA TRP A 7 -33.62 -18.91 -57.17
C TRP A 7 -32.62 -17.78 -56.86
N ILE A 8 -32.76 -16.63 -57.50
CA ILE A 8 -31.89 -15.46 -57.25
C ILE A 8 -32.02 -14.98 -55.80
N THR A 9 -33.24 -14.90 -55.26
CA THR A 9 -33.44 -14.48 -53.86
C THR A 9 -32.83 -15.46 -52.85
N LEU A 10 -32.88 -16.78 -53.12
CA LEU A 10 -32.26 -17.77 -52.25
C LEU A 10 -30.74 -17.65 -52.22
N VAL A 11 -30.12 -17.45 -53.38
CA VAL A 11 -28.66 -17.24 -53.47
C VAL A 11 -28.23 -15.96 -52.76
N LEU A 12 -28.96 -14.86 -52.95
CA LEU A 12 -28.68 -13.60 -52.26
C LEU A 12 -28.84 -13.72 -50.74
N ALA A 13 -29.86 -14.45 -50.26
CA ALA A 13 -30.05 -14.71 -48.84
C ALA A 13 -28.89 -15.55 -48.26
N LEU A 14 -28.40 -16.54 -49.00
CA LEU A 14 -27.27 -17.37 -48.61
C LEU A 14 -25.97 -16.57 -48.53
N ILE A 15 -25.73 -15.68 -49.50
CA ILE A 15 -24.59 -14.75 -49.48
C ILE A 15 -24.69 -13.79 -48.31
N ALA A 16 -25.88 -13.22 -48.05
CA ALA A 16 -26.09 -12.34 -46.91
C ALA A 16 -25.83 -13.06 -45.58
N LEU A 17 -26.29 -14.30 -45.42
CA LEU A 17 -26.02 -15.11 -44.24
C LEU A 17 -24.54 -15.47 -44.09
N ALA A 18 -23.84 -15.74 -45.20
CA ALA A 18 -22.39 -15.97 -45.18
C ALA A 18 -21.62 -14.70 -44.79
N LEU A 19 -22.03 -13.53 -45.28
CA LEU A 19 -21.42 -12.25 -44.91
C LEU A 19 -21.70 -11.87 -43.45
N ILE A 20 -22.91 -12.14 -42.95
CA ILE A 20 -23.25 -11.95 -41.53
C ILE A 20 -22.45 -12.93 -40.68
N GLY A 21 -22.37 -14.20 -41.07
CA GLY A 21 -21.55 -15.22 -40.41
C GLY A 21 -20.08 -14.82 -40.37
N TRP A 22 -19.54 -14.31 -41.48
CA TRP A 22 -18.17 -13.79 -41.55
C TRP A 22 -17.97 -12.60 -40.61
N ASN A 23 -18.89 -11.64 -40.61
CA ASN A 23 -18.84 -10.47 -39.74
C ASN A 23 -18.94 -10.83 -38.25
N MET A 24 -19.78 -11.80 -37.89
CA MET A 24 -19.96 -12.28 -36.52
C MET A 24 -18.88 -13.24 -36.04
N SER A 25 -18.23 -13.99 -36.94
CA SER A 25 -17.25 -15.01 -36.60
C SER A 25 -15.92 -14.48 -36.04
N GLY A 26 -15.77 -13.16 -35.90
CA GLY A 26 -14.67 -12.57 -35.14
C GLY A 26 -13.27 -12.87 -35.68
N PHE A 27 -13.12 -13.34 -36.93
CA PHE A 27 -11.81 -13.67 -37.53
C PHE A 27 -10.83 -12.47 -37.56
N ASN A 28 -11.34 -11.24 -37.41
CA ASN A 28 -10.53 -10.01 -37.29
C ASN A 28 -10.46 -9.43 -35.86
N GLN A 29 -10.98 -10.13 -34.84
CA GLN A 29 -10.94 -9.70 -33.43
C GLN A 29 -9.81 -10.38 -32.64
N GLN A 30 -8.71 -10.73 -33.30
CA GLN A 30 -7.43 -10.79 -32.59
C GLN A 30 -6.99 -9.36 -32.36
N GLY A 31 -7.64 -8.68 -31.42
CA GLY A 31 -7.11 -7.45 -30.86
C GLY A 31 -5.67 -7.76 -30.44
N ALA A 32 -4.71 -7.00 -30.96
CA ALA A 32 -3.33 -7.12 -30.56
C ALA A 32 -3.29 -7.19 -29.02
N PRO A 33 -2.51 -8.10 -28.41
CA PRO A 33 -2.42 -8.15 -26.96
C PRO A 33 -2.07 -6.75 -26.49
N VAL A 34 -2.96 -6.14 -25.71
CA VAL A 34 -2.70 -4.87 -25.06
C VAL A 34 -1.56 -5.18 -24.10
N VAL A 35 -0.34 -4.83 -24.48
CA VAL A 35 0.80 -4.86 -23.57
C VAL A 35 0.46 -3.82 -22.52
N ALA A 36 0.12 -4.28 -21.31
CA ALA A 36 -0.07 -3.37 -20.19
C ALA A 36 1.25 -2.61 -19.99
N ASP A 37 1.20 -1.28 -19.96
CA ASP A 37 2.35 -0.50 -19.54
C ASP A 37 2.50 -0.69 -18.03
N ASP A 38 3.52 -1.44 -17.61
CA ASP A 38 3.79 -1.70 -16.21
C ASP A 38 4.10 -0.42 -15.40
N ASN A 39 4.27 0.73 -16.07
CA ASN A 39 4.46 2.04 -15.44
C ASN A 39 3.16 2.79 -15.16
N GLU A 40 2.02 2.31 -15.65
CA GLU A 40 0.72 2.87 -15.30
C GLU A 40 0.05 2.03 -14.19
N PRO A 41 -0.65 2.66 -13.24
CA PRO A 41 -1.35 1.92 -12.19
C PRO A 41 -2.54 1.16 -12.79
N SER A 42 -2.67 -0.11 -12.39
CA SER A 42 -3.78 -1.00 -12.77
C SER A 42 -5.10 -0.57 -12.13
N SER A 43 -5.04 0.07 -10.96
CA SER A 43 -6.18 0.73 -10.34
C SER A 43 -5.77 1.93 -9.49
N GLN A 44 -6.69 2.89 -9.35
CA GLN A 44 -6.50 4.09 -8.54
C GLN A 44 -7.77 4.37 -7.73
N SER A 45 -7.59 4.85 -6.51
CA SER A 45 -8.69 5.29 -5.64
C SER A 45 -8.30 6.50 -4.81
N GLN A 46 -9.30 7.25 -4.34
CA GLN A 46 -9.11 8.38 -3.42
C GLN A 46 -9.81 8.11 -2.09
N HIS A 47 -9.35 8.77 -1.02
CA HIS A 47 -9.92 8.68 0.34
C HIS A 47 -10.18 7.24 0.79
N THR A 48 -9.12 6.43 0.74
CA THR A 48 -9.22 4.99 0.98
C THR A 48 -8.97 4.66 2.45
N VAL A 49 -9.79 3.75 2.99
CA VAL A 49 -9.60 3.15 4.31
C VAL A 49 -9.43 1.65 4.14
N THR A 50 -8.25 1.14 4.45
CA THR A 50 -7.93 -0.30 4.44
C THR A 50 -7.86 -0.81 5.87
N THR A 51 -8.61 -1.86 6.17
CA THR A 51 -8.57 -2.52 7.49
C THR A 51 -8.10 -3.94 7.30
N VAL A 52 -7.05 -4.33 8.01
CA VAL A 52 -6.46 -5.66 7.91
C VAL A 52 -6.60 -6.38 9.24
N PHE A 53 -7.07 -7.63 9.14
CA PHE A 53 -7.26 -8.52 10.27
C PHE A 53 -6.19 -9.60 10.28
N ASN A 54 -5.84 -10.09 11.47
CA ASN A 54 -4.99 -11.26 11.63
C ASN A 54 -5.79 -12.57 11.36
N PRO A 55 -5.12 -13.74 11.28
CA PRO A 55 -5.80 -15.01 10.98
C PRO A 55 -6.87 -15.44 11.99
N VAL A 56 -6.85 -14.88 13.21
CA VAL A 56 -7.87 -15.16 14.25
C VAL A 56 -9.00 -14.11 14.25
N GLY A 57 -9.03 -13.20 13.28
CA GLY A 57 -10.11 -12.23 13.08
C GLY A 57 -10.00 -10.95 13.92
N GLN A 58 -8.88 -10.69 14.59
CA GLN A 58 -8.64 -9.44 15.32
C GLN A 58 -8.00 -8.38 14.42
N LEU A 59 -8.23 -7.10 14.73
CA LEU A 59 -7.59 -5.99 14.01
C LEU A 59 -6.07 -6.09 14.11
N ASN A 60 -5.38 -6.06 12.97
CA ASN A 60 -3.93 -5.95 12.90
C ASN A 60 -3.53 -4.49 12.66
N TYR A 61 -4.06 -3.88 11.60
CA TYR A 61 -3.85 -2.46 11.32
C TYR A 61 -4.98 -1.84 10.51
N LYS A 62 -5.10 -0.52 10.59
CA LYS A 62 -5.94 0.32 9.74
C LYS A 62 -5.06 1.33 9.03
N LEU A 63 -5.22 1.48 7.72
CA LEU A 63 -4.47 2.42 6.89
C LEU A 63 -5.43 3.35 6.17
N VAL A 64 -5.29 4.66 6.38
CA VAL A 64 -6.06 5.71 5.71
C VAL A 64 -5.12 6.47 4.78
N ALA A 65 -5.54 6.77 3.55
CA ALA A 65 -4.75 7.53 2.60
C ALA A 65 -5.64 8.42 1.71
N GLU A 66 -5.10 9.56 1.25
CA GLU A 66 -5.80 10.47 0.34
C GLU A 66 -5.90 9.88 -1.08
N GLU A 67 -4.86 9.19 -1.53
CA GLU A 67 -4.81 8.52 -2.83
C GLU A 67 -4.09 7.17 -2.70
N VAL A 68 -4.56 6.18 -3.46
CA VAL A 68 -3.97 4.85 -3.56
C VAL A 68 -3.83 4.47 -5.01
N GLN A 69 -2.66 4.00 -5.41
CA GLN A 69 -2.37 3.53 -6.76
C GLN A 69 -1.80 2.11 -6.68
N ASN A 70 -2.50 1.12 -7.23
CA ASN A 70 -2.04 -0.26 -7.26
C ASN A 70 -1.47 -0.62 -8.64
N PHE A 71 -0.31 -1.26 -8.65
CA PHE A 71 0.40 -1.71 -9.84
C PHE A 71 0.46 -3.23 -9.79
N SER A 72 -0.52 -3.91 -10.39
CA SER A 72 -0.66 -5.36 -10.23
C SER A 72 0.50 -6.13 -10.84
N ALA A 73 1.06 -5.68 -11.96
CA ALA A 73 2.23 -6.29 -12.60
C ALA A 73 3.52 -6.20 -11.76
N LYS A 74 3.62 -5.17 -10.91
CA LYS A 74 4.77 -4.92 -10.02
C LYS A 74 4.52 -5.36 -8.58
N GLU A 75 3.33 -5.90 -8.30
CA GLU A 75 2.89 -6.34 -6.97
C GLU A 75 3.12 -5.30 -5.86
N LEU A 76 2.87 -4.02 -6.19
CA LEU A 76 3.05 -2.90 -5.26
C LEU A 76 1.88 -1.93 -5.25
N THR A 77 1.75 -1.22 -4.14
CA THR A 77 0.74 -0.17 -3.95
C THR A 77 1.38 1.08 -3.38
N TRP A 78 1.13 2.23 -4.00
CA TRP A 78 1.52 3.54 -3.50
C TRP A 78 0.38 4.22 -2.75
N PHE A 79 0.73 4.95 -1.70
CA PHE A 79 -0.19 5.72 -0.87
C PHE A 79 0.31 7.17 -0.77
N THR A 80 -0.61 8.13 -0.91
CA THR A 80 -0.35 9.56 -0.66
C THR A 80 -0.94 9.96 0.70
N LYS A 81 -0.11 10.62 1.52
CA LYS A 81 -0.38 10.98 2.93
C LYS A 81 -0.99 9.84 3.75
N PRO A 82 -0.31 8.68 3.82
CA PRO A 82 -0.78 7.56 4.61
C PRO A 82 -0.77 7.89 6.11
N VAL A 83 -1.83 7.45 6.81
CA VAL A 83 -1.89 7.36 8.27
C VAL A 83 -2.30 5.94 8.63
N MET A 84 -1.35 5.18 9.17
CA MET A 84 -1.55 3.83 9.68
C MET A 84 -1.77 3.86 11.18
N THR A 85 -2.71 3.07 11.67
CA THR A 85 -2.90 2.75 13.09
C THR A 85 -2.64 1.27 13.28
N LEU A 86 -1.69 0.93 14.14
CA LEU A 86 -1.40 -0.46 14.54
C LEU A 86 -2.21 -0.81 15.78
N PHE A 87 -2.67 -2.06 15.82
CA PHE A 87 -3.41 -2.61 16.95
C PHE A 87 -2.60 -3.74 17.58
N GLY A 88 -2.54 -3.73 18.91
CA GLY A 88 -1.97 -4.80 19.72
C GLY A 88 -3.05 -5.78 20.17
N ASP A 89 -2.79 -6.44 21.31
CA ASP A 89 -3.72 -7.39 21.91
C ASP A 89 -5.08 -6.76 22.19
N ASN A 90 -6.14 -7.57 22.07
CA ASN A 90 -7.53 -7.16 22.26
C ASN A 90 -7.96 -5.96 21.41
N ALA A 91 -7.33 -5.77 20.23
CA ALA A 91 -7.62 -4.69 19.29
C ALA A 91 -7.46 -3.28 19.89
N VAL A 92 -6.53 -3.11 20.83
CA VAL A 92 -6.17 -1.79 21.38
C VAL A 92 -5.18 -1.11 20.43
N ALA A 93 -5.47 0.14 20.06
CA ALA A 93 -4.56 0.92 19.21
C ALA A 93 -3.27 1.27 19.98
N THR A 94 -2.11 0.91 19.43
CA THR A 94 -0.82 1.05 20.11
C THR A 94 0.06 2.14 19.49
N TRP A 95 0.00 2.29 18.16
CA TRP A 95 0.84 3.23 17.42
C TRP A 95 0.08 3.88 16.27
N THR A 96 0.44 5.12 15.95
CA THR A 96 0.16 5.71 14.64
C THR A 96 1.46 5.93 13.88
N VAL A 97 1.44 5.65 12.58
CA VAL A 97 2.56 5.87 11.66
C VAL A 97 2.06 6.72 10.51
N ARG A 98 2.73 7.83 10.22
CA ARG A 98 2.38 8.72 9.11
C ARG A 98 3.61 9.12 8.31
N ALA A 99 3.39 9.48 7.05
CA ALA A 99 4.42 9.97 6.13
C ALA A 99 3.77 10.80 5.01
N ASP A 100 4.58 11.42 4.15
CA ASP A 100 4.07 12.08 2.94
C ASP A 100 3.65 11.07 1.88
N ARG A 101 4.46 10.01 1.68
CA ARG A 101 4.18 8.90 0.76
C ARG A 101 4.54 7.57 1.40
N ALA A 102 3.88 6.49 0.96
CA ALA A 102 4.32 5.14 1.26
C ALA A 102 4.17 4.19 0.08
N LYS A 103 4.99 3.15 0.07
CA LYS A 103 4.95 2.03 -0.87
C LYS A 103 4.80 0.74 -0.07
N LEU A 104 3.77 -0.04 -0.37
CA LEU A 104 3.57 -1.39 0.15
C LEU A 104 3.91 -2.40 -0.94
N THR A 105 4.75 -3.37 -0.61
CA THR A 105 5.11 -4.52 -1.46
C THR A 105 4.38 -5.78 -1.02
N ASP A 106 4.36 -6.81 -1.86
CA ASP A 106 3.61 -8.03 -1.56
C ASP A 106 4.15 -8.82 -0.36
N ASP A 107 5.45 -8.75 -0.08
CA ASP A 107 6.08 -9.29 1.14
C ASP A 107 5.70 -8.53 2.43
N LYS A 108 4.73 -7.60 2.34
CA LYS A 108 4.16 -6.83 3.43
C LYS A 108 5.16 -5.88 4.09
N MET A 109 6.16 -5.45 3.32
CA MET A 109 7.05 -4.34 3.69
C MET A 109 6.42 -3.00 3.30
N LEU A 110 6.29 -2.11 4.28
CA LEU A 110 5.82 -0.75 4.09
C LEU A 110 7.01 0.21 4.15
N TYR A 111 7.33 0.83 3.02
CA TYR A 111 8.34 1.87 2.90
C TYR A 111 7.66 3.24 3.01
N LEU A 112 8.16 4.10 3.89
CA LEU A 112 7.62 5.41 4.23
C LEU A 112 8.63 6.47 3.80
N TYR A 113 8.15 7.53 3.15
CA TYR A 113 8.99 8.57 2.56
C TYR A 113 8.45 9.96 2.92
N GLY A 114 9.34 10.80 3.45
CA GLY A 114 9.06 12.18 3.82
C GLY A 114 8.29 12.30 5.14
N HIS A 115 8.82 13.14 6.04
CA HIS A 115 8.19 13.51 7.32
C HIS A 115 7.60 12.31 8.08
N VAL A 116 8.37 11.22 8.18
CA VAL A 116 7.90 10.02 8.86
C VAL A 116 7.80 10.30 10.35
N GLU A 117 6.60 10.11 10.90
CA GLU A 117 6.36 10.24 12.33
C GLU A 117 5.63 8.99 12.84
N VAL A 118 6.18 8.41 13.90
CA VAL A 118 5.58 7.29 14.63
C VAL A 118 5.25 7.79 16.03
N ASP A 119 3.97 7.80 16.40
CA ASP A 119 3.52 8.20 17.74
C ASP A 119 2.93 7.03 18.49
N SER A 120 3.32 6.90 19.76
CA SER A 120 2.68 5.96 20.68
C SER A 120 1.30 6.45 21.08
N LEU A 121 0.32 5.57 21.03
CA LEU A 121 -1.02 5.79 21.57
C LEU A 121 -1.17 5.21 22.99
N THR A 122 -0.11 4.58 23.51
CA THR A 122 -0.12 3.94 24.82
C THR A 122 0.35 4.94 25.89
N ALA A 123 -0.53 5.22 26.87
CA ALA A 123 -0.32 6.29 27.85
C ALA A 123 0.97 6.15 28.67
N ASP A 124 1.37 4.93 29.02
CA ASP A 124 2.53 4.58 29.84
C ASP A 124 3.77 4.16 29.02
N ALA A 125 3.72 4.24 27.68
CA ALA A 125 4.88 3.90 26.86
C ALA A 125 6.09 4.81 27.15
N GLN A 126 7.25 4.20 27.39
CA GLN A 126 8.51 4.93 27.60
C GLN A 126 8.95 5.68 26.34
N LEU A 127 8.80 5.03 25.17
CA LEU A 127 8.98 5.65 23.87
C LEU A 127 7.67 6.32 23.43
N LYS A 128 7.71 7.62 23.18
CA LYS A 128 6.53 8.42 22.80
C LYS A 128 6.45 8.70 21.31
N LYS A 129 7.58 9.05 20.69
CA LYS A 129 7.60 9.46 19.29
C LYS A 129 8.92 9.12 18.61
N ILE A 130 8.86 8.80 17.32
CA ILE A 130 10.00 8.65 16.41
C ILE A 130 9.78 9.61 15.25
N ARG A 131 10.83 10.35 14.87
CA ARG A 131 10.84 11.17 13.65
C ARG A 131 12.04 10.82 12.79
N THR A 132 11.83 10.71 11.49
CA THR A 132 12.88 10.49 10.49
C THR A 132 12.38 10.88 9.10
N ASP A 133 13.27 10.96 8.12
CA ASP A 133 12.91 11.28 6.74
C ASP A 133 12.32 10.08 6.01
N ASN A 134 12.92 8.90 6.16
CA ASN A 134 12.42 7.67 5.57
C ASN A 134 12.46 6.53 6.60
N ALA A 135 11.54 5.58 6.46
CA ALA A 135 11.54 4.38 7.30
C ALA A 135 10.97 3.18 6.55
N GLN A 136 11.23 1.99 7.07
CA GLN A 136 10.61 0.76 6.64
C GLN A 136 9.98 0.06 7.84
N VAL A 137 8.80 -0.52 7.61
CA VAL A 137 8.07 -1.30 8.61
C VAL A 137 7.66 -2.63 7.99
N ASN A 138 8.03 -3.73 8.63
CA ASN A 138 7.48 -5.04 8.28
C ASN A 138 6.10 -5.18 8.94
N LEU A 139 5.02 -5.28 8.17
CA LEU A 139 3.66 -5.30 8.73
C LEU A 139 3.27 -6.63 9.39
N ILE A 140 4.09 -7.67 9.25
CA ILE A 140 3.91 -8.97 9.90
C ILE A 140 4.63 -8.96 11.25
N THR A 141 5.94 -8.71 11.25
CA THR A 141 6.76 -8.75 12.46
C THR A 141 6.67 -7.48 13.28
N GLN A 142 6.24 -6.36 12.68
CA GLN A 142 6.26 -5.01 13.24
C GLN A 142 7.67 -4.46 13.52
N ASP A 143 8.68 -5.03 12.86
CA ASP A 143 10.03 -4.46 12.88
C ASP A 143 10.03 -3.11 12.16
N VAL A 144 10.69 -2.13 12.77
CA VAL A 144 10.88 -0.79 12.23
C VAL A 144 12.36 -0.50 12.06
N ALA A 145 12.70 0.11 10.94
CA ALA A 145 14.05 0.51 10.64
C ALA A 145 14.09 1.80 9.84
N SER A 146 15.17 2.55 9.99
CA SER A 146 15.56 3.64 9.11
C SER A 146 17.08 3.64 9.05
N ASP A 147 17.64 4.07 7.92
CA ASP A 147 19.06 4.30 7.75
C ASP A 147 19.43 5.80 7.74
N ASP A 148 18.43 6.67 7.93
CA ASP A 148 18.58 8.12 7.98
C ASP A 148 18.87 8.61 9.41
N GLU A 149 18.92 9.93 9.57
CA GLU A 149 18.88 10.56 10.88
C GLU A 149 17.51 10.36 11.53
N VAL A 150 17.52 10.06 12.82
CA VAL A 150 16.34 9.72 13.60
C VAL A 150 16.36 10.48 14.92
N THR A 151 15.22 11.06 15.27
CA THR A 151 14.98 11.62 16.60
C THR A 151 13.98 10.76 17.36
N LEU A 152 14.39 10.25 18.51
CA LEU A 152 13.55 9.52 19.47
C LEU A 152 13.15 10.45 20.61
N PHE A 153 11.86 10.49 20.90
CA PHE A 153 11.30 11.19 22.06
C PHE A 153 10.73 10.15 23.01
N GLY A 154 11.23 10.15 24.25
CA GLY A 154 10.70 9.32 25.32
C GLY A 154 10.33 10.14 26.55
N ILE A 155 9.95 9.45 27.62
CA ILE A 155 9.63 10.10 28.90
C ILE A 155 10.94 10.63 29.51
N GLY A 156 11.07 11.97 29.55
CA GLY A 156 12.22 12.64 30.16
C GLY A 156 13.52 12.56 29.36
N PHE A 157 13.48 12.12 28.10
CA PHE A 157 14.64 12.12 27.23
C PHE A 157 14.29 12.38 25.76
N THR A 158 15.25 12.98 25.04
CA THR A 158 15.26 13.07 23.58
C THR A 158 16.62 12.58 23.09
N SER A 159 16.62 11.63 22.16
CA SER A 159 17.85 11.12 21.55
C SER A 159 17.85 11.35 20.04
N GLU A 160 19.00 11.74 19.51
CA GLU A 160 19.24 11.90 18.08
C GLU A 160 20.36 10.96 17.66
N GLY A 161 20.26 10.35 16.49
CA GLY A 161 21.27 9.44 15.98
C GLY A 161 21.04 9.01 14.54
N MET A 162 22.01 8.32 13.98
CA MET A 162 21.95 7.71 12.65
C MET A 162 21.51 6.27 12.76
N ARG A 163 20.54 5.92 11.92
CA ARG A 163 19.89 4.62 11.83
C ARG A 163 19.19 4.19 13.11
N ILE A 164 18.06 3.52 12.92
CA ILE A 164 17.29 2.91 13.99
C ILE A 164 16.98 1.46 13.61
N ARG A 165 16.95 0.59 14.63
CA ARG A 165 16.29 -0.72 14.57
C ARG A 165 15.39 -0.85 15.78
N GLY A 166 14.23 -1.47 15.61
CA GLY A 166 13.28 -1.65 16.70
C GLY A 166 12.12 -2.54 16.31
N ASN A 167 11.20 -2.73 17.24
CA ASN A 167 9.98 -3.47 17.02
C ASN A 167 8.81 -2.76 17.72
N LEU A 168 7.76 -2.43 16.96
CA LEU A 168 6.61 -1.68 17.47
C LEU A 168 5.71 -2.52 18.38
N ARG A 169 5.65 -3.85 18.16
CA ARG A 169 4.91 -4.76 19.04
C ARG A 169 5.59 -4.86 20.41
N ASP A 170 6.90 -5.04 20.41
CA ASP A 170 7.70 -5.15 21.63
C ASP A 170 8.02 -3.78 22.27
N LYS A 171 7.66 -2.69 21.58
CA LYS A 171 7.88 -1.29 21.99
C LYS A 171 9.35 -0.97 22.21
N THR A 172 10.23 -1.57 21.41
CA THR A 172 11.68 -1.39 21.48
C THR A 172 12.17 -0.54 20.31
N ALA A 173 13.18 0.29 20.58
CA ALA A 173 13.86 1.11 19.58
C ALA A 173 15.29 1.40 20.03
N GLU A 174 16.24 1.21 19.13
CA GLU A 174 17.66 1.45 19.36
C GLU A 174 18.25 2.27 18.22
N LEU A 175 18.97 3.33 18.57
CA LEU A 175 19.77 4.11 17.64
C LEU A 175 21.16 3.47 17.53
N ILE A 176 21.68 3.36 16.31
CA ILE A 176 22.90 2.56 16.08
C ILE A 176 24.16 3.42 16.09
N GLU A 177 24.12 4.60 15.47
CA GLU A 177 25.31 5.42 15.26
C GLU A 177 25.14 6.88 15.67
N LYS A 178 26.25 7.53 16.02
CA LYS A 178 26.33 8.98 16.31
C LYS A 178 25.28 9.46 17.32
N VAL A 179 24.98 8.63 18.31
CA VAL A 179 23.89 8.85 19.27
C VAL A 179 24.25 9.98 20.23
N LYS A 180 23.33 10.93 20.38
CA LYS A 180 23.36 11.99 21.39
C LYS A 180 22.04 11.96 22.15
N THR A 181 22.10 11.91 23.47
CA THR A 181 20.90 11.90 24.32
C THR A 181 20.90 13.13 25.24
N SER A 182 19.75 13.76 25.30
CA SER A 182 19.43 14.83 26.25
C SER A 182 18.36 14.34 27.22
N TYR A 183 18.45 14.76 28.49
CA TYR A 183 17.51 14.40 29.53
C TYR A 183 16.89 15.66 30.13
N GLU A 184 15.60 15.60 30.42
CA GLU A 184 14.91 16.66 31.16
C GLU A 184 15.02 16.35 32.66
N ILE A 185 15.64 17.27 33.41
CA ILE A 185 15.72 17.16 34.86
C ILE A 185 14.42 17.73 35.43
N GLN A 186 13.56 16.87 35.97
CA GLN A 186 12.37 17.33 36.70
C GLN A 186 12.79 17.93 38.05
N LYS A 187 12.38 19.17 38.30
CA LYS A 187 12.55 19.86 39.59
C LYS A 187 11.46 19.49 40.57
#